data_AF-X1VUD2-F1
#
_entry.id   AF-X1VUD2-F1
#
_cell.length_a   1.000
_cell.length_b   1.000
_cell.length_c   1.000
_cell.angle_alpha   90.00
_cell.angle_beta   90.00
_cell.angle_gamma   90.00
#
_symmetry.space_group_name_H-M   'P 1'
#
loop_
_entity.id
_entity.type
_entity.pdbx_description
1 polymer ?
#
loop_
_entity_poly.entity_id
_entity_poly.type
_entity_poly.pdbx_seq_one_letter_code
_entity_poly.pdbx_strand_id
1 'polypeptide(L)'
;MVLVLSVVGVVSGGALVGIYRYAQPRIEVNRERALRVAIFEVLPGAETHETIVKEGKAIYKGFDSSGRLIGYAFTGNGPGYQGSIEVMIGVDSELEKTTGIEVLESVE
;
A
#
# COMPACT_ATOMS: atom_id res chain seq x y z
N MET A 1 37.85 -15.32 -21.09
CA MET A 1 36.39 -15.43 -20.98
C MET A 1 35.90 -15.27 -19.55
N VAL A 2 36.37 -16.06 -18.58
CA VAL A 2 35.94 -15.96 -17.16
C VAL A 2 36.15 -14.57 -16.55
N LEU A 3 37.33 -13.97 -16.74
CA LEU A 3 37.66 -12.66 -16.15
C LEU A 3 36.75 -11.52 -16.65
N VAL A 4 36.36 -11.55 -17.91
CA VAL A 4 35.45 -10.54 -18.51
C VAL A 4 34.05 -10.65 -17.91
N LEU A 5 33.51 -11.86 -17.78
CA LEU A 5 32.20 -12.08 -17.18
C LEU A 5 32.17 -11.68 -15.70
N SER A 6 33.24 -11.95 -14.95
CA SER A 6 33.36 -11.52 -13.55
C SER A 6 33.34 -10.00 -13.41
N VAL A 7 34.09 -9.28 -14.25
CA VAL A 7 34.13 -7.81 -14.20
C VAL A 7 32.79 -7.21 -14.58
N VAL A 8 32.18 -7.67 -15.67
CA VAL A 8 30.87 -7.19 -16.12
C VAL A 8 29.80 -7.50 -15.06
N GLY A 9 29.83 -8.68 -14.46
CA GLY A 9 28.91 -9.06 -13.39
C GLY A 9 29.00 -8.14 -12.16
N VAL A 10 30.22 -7.85 -11.70
CA VAL A 10 30.45 -6.95 -10.56
C VAL A 10 29.98 -5.54 -10.86
N VAL A 11 30.31 -5.01 -12.04
CA VAL A 11 29.90 -3.65 -12.43
C VAL A 11 28.38 -3.54 -12.57
N SER A 12 27.74 -4.49 -13.25
CA SER A 12 26.28 -4.51 -13.43
C SER A 12 25.54 -4.71 -12.11
N GLY A 13 25.98 -5.63 -11.26
CA GLY A 13 25.39 -5.85 -9.95
C GLY A 13 25.56 -4.64 -9.03
N GLY A 14 26.74 -4.02 -9.05
CA GLY A 14 27.01 -2.78 -8.31
C GLY A 14 26.12 -1.63 -8.76
N ALA A 15 25.96 -1.43 -10.07
CA ALA A 15 25.06 -0.43 -10.63
C ALA A 15 23.60 -0.67 -10.21
N LEU A 16 23.12 -1.91 -10.33
CA LEU A 16 21.74 -2.28 -9.97
C LEU A 16 21.44 -2.01 -8.49
N VAL A 17 22.33 -2.46 -7.58
CA VAL A 17 22.16 -2.22 -6.14
C VAL A 17 22.24 -0.74 -5.81
N GLY A 18 23.15 0.00 -6.46
CA GLY A 18 23.28 1.45 -6.27
C GLY A 18 21.99 2.21 -6.59
N ILE A 19 21.40 1.92 -7.75
CA ILE A 19 20.13 2.52 -8.19
C ILE A 19 18.99 2.11 -7.25
N TYR A 20 18.92 0.82 -6.90
CA TYR A 20 17.88 0.31 -6.01
C TYR A 20 17.87 1.04 -4.67
N ARG A 21 19.02 1.13 -3.99
CA ARG A 21 19.10 1.81 -2.68
C ARG A 21 18.78 3.30 -2.75
N TYR A 22 19.06 3.95 -3.88
CA TYR A 22 18.69 5.34 -4.09
C TYR A 22 17.18 5.53 -4.30
N ALA A 23 16.53 4.61 -5.01
CA ALA A 23 15.09 4.68 -5.29
C ALA A 23 14.22 4.26 -4.10
N GLN A 24 14.65 3.30 -3.29
CA GLN A 24 13.95 2.79 -2.12
C GLN A 24 13.27 3.86 -1.23
N PRO A 25 13.97 4.91 -0.76
CA PRO A 25 13.33 5.92 0.11
C PRO A 25 12.21 6.69 -0.59
N ARG A 26 12.29 6.88 -1.92
CA ARG A 26 11.24 7.55 -2.70
C ARG A 26 10.02 6.65 -2.87
N ILE A 27 10.24 5.35 -3.03
CA ILE A 27 9.17 4.35 -3.16
C ILE A 27 8.35 4.28 -1.88
N GLU A 28 9.00 4.24 -0.72
CA GLU A 28 8.32 4.14 0.56
C GLU A 28 7.41 5.35 0.82
N VAL A 29 7.92 6.57 0.62
CA VAL A 29 7.13 7.80 0.80
C VAL A 29 5.93 7.85 -0.16
N ASN A 30 6.10 7.37 -1.39
CA ASN A 30 5.00 7.31 -2.34
C ASN A 30 3.96 6.28 -1.93
N ARG A 31 4.39 5.12 -1.42
CA ARG A 31 3.51 4.07 -0.92
C ARG A 31 2.69 4.53 0.27
N GLU A 32 3.31 5.20 1.24
CA GLU A 32 2.60 5.78 2.39
C GLU A 32 1.57 6.84 1.96
N ARG A 33 1.91 7.65 0.96
CA ARG A 33 0.98 8.65 0.42
C ARG A 33 -0.20 7.98 -0.28
N ALA A 34 0.06 7.01 -1.16
CA ALA A 34 -0.99 6.26 -1.86
C ALA A 34 -1.92 5.57 -0.88
N LEU A 35 -1.37 4.91 0.14
CA LEU A 35 -2.14 4.26 1.20
C LEU A 35 -3.00 5.27 1.97
N ARG A 36 -2.45 6.43 2.32
CA ARG A 36 -3.21 7.49 2.99
C ARG A 36 -4.36 8.03 2.14
N VAL A 37 -4.12 8.28 0.85
CA VAL A 37 -5.15 8.73 -0.09
C VAL A 37 -6.25 7.68 -0.21
N ALA A 38 -5.87 6.41 -0.39
CA ALA A 38 -6.82 5.31 -0.52
C ALA A 38 -7.70 5.14 0.72
N ILE A 39 -7.17 5.32 1.95
CA ILE A 39 -7.99 5.28 3.17
C ILE A 39 -9.14 6.30 3.09
N PHE A 40 -8.85 7.53 2.66
CA PHE A 40 -9.84 8.59 2.57
C PHE A 40 -10.79 8.44 1.37
N GLU A 41 -10.34 7.81 0.28
CA GLU A 41 -11.23 7.49 -0.84
C GLU A 41 -12.21 6.37 -0.49
N VAL A 42 -11.79 5.33 0.23
CA VAL A 42 -12.69 4.24 0.60
C VAL A 42 -13.57 4.57 1.81
N LEU A 43 -13.21 5.57 2.62
CA LEU A 43 -14.01 6.08 3.75
C LEU A 43 -14.47 7.53 3.49
N PRO A 44 -15.48 7.74 2.64
CA PRO A 44 -15.96 9.08 2.32
C PRO A 44 -16.45 9.81 3.57
N GLY A 45 -15.90 10.99 3.83
CA GLY A 45 -16.23 11.82 4.99
C GLY A 45 -15.32 11.62 6.21
N ALA A 46 -14.33 10.72 6.14
CA ALA A 46 -13.27 10.66 7.14
C ALA A 46 -12.26 11.81 6.92
N GLU A 47 -11.93 12.55 7.99
CA GLU A 47 -10.88 13.59 8.00
C GLU A 47 -9.62 13.10 8.72
N THR A 48 -9.79 12.20 9.69
CA THR A 48 -8.68 11.63 10.44
C THR A 48 -8.76 10.11 10.41
N HIS A 49 -7.61 9.45 10.58
CA HIS A 49 -7.56 8.01 10.72
C HIS A 49 -6.67 7.57 11.89
N GLU A 50 -7.02 6.45 12.48
CA GLU A 50 -6.22 5.75 13.48
C GLU A 50 -5.91 4.33 12.98
N THR A 51 -4.65 3.92 13.07
CA THR A 51 -4.23 2.57 12.70
C THR A 51 -4.20 1.67 13.92
N ILE A 52 -4.96 0.57 13.87
CA ILE A 52 -4.87 -0.52 14.84
C ILE A 52 -4.28 -1.76 14.15
N VAL A 53 -3.44 -2.51 14.87
CA VAL A 53 -2.91 -3.79 14.37
C VAL A 53 -3.61 -4.91 15.12
N LYS A 54 -4.30 -5.78 14.39
CA LYS A 54 -4.98 -6.94 14.95
C LYS A 54 -4.55 -8.18 14.17
N GLU A 55 -4.06 -9.20 14.87
CA GLU A 55 -3.60 -10.47 14.27
C GLU A 55 -2.59 -10.27 13.11
N GLY A 56 -1.73 -9.25 13.22
CA GLY A 56 -0.74 -8.91 12.20
C GLY A 56 -1.29 -8.17 10.98
N LYS A 57 -2.57 -7.79 10.97
CA LYS A 57 -3.19 -6.96 9.93
C LYS A 57 -3.44 -5.53 10.45
N ALA A 58 -3.11 -4.54 9.62
CA ALA A 58 -3.44 -3.16 9.88
C ALA A 58 -4.90 -2.88 9.50
N ILE A 59 -5.66 -2.31 10.43
CA ILE A 59 -7.02 -1.84 10.22
C ILE A 59 -7.01 -0.33 10.50
N TYR A 60 -7.53 0.45 9.58
CA TYR A 60 -7.59 1.90 9.63
C TYR A 60 -9.00 2.33 10.01
N LYS A 61 -9.16 2.97 11.17
CA LYS A 61 -10.43 3.57 11.58
C LYS A 61 -10.52 4.98 11.02
N GLY A 62 -11.56 5.32 10.27
CA GLY A 62 -11.80 6.68 9.80
C GLY A 62 -12.74 7.44 10.72
N PHE A 63 -12.41 8.68 11.06
CA PHE A 63 -13.23 9.56 11.88
C PHE A 63 -13.55 10.87 11.18
N ASP A 64 -14.72 11.44 11.45
CA ASP A 64 -15.09 12.78 10.99
C ASP A 64 -14.46 13.89 11.87
N SER A 65 -14.70 15.16 11.50
CA SER A 65 -14.27 16.35 12.26
C SER A 65 -14.81 16.42 13.69
N SER A 66 -15.88 15.69 13.99
CA SER A 66 -16.49 15.62 15.32
C SER A 66 -15.95 14.45 16.15
N GLY A 67 -15.02 13.66 15.62
CA GLY A 67 -14.46 12.47 16.26
C GLY A 67 -15.39 11.25 16.22
N ARG A 68 -16.43 11.26 15.39
CA ARG A 68 -17.32 10.10 15.21
C ARG A 68 -16.70 9.13 14.23
N LEU A 69 -16.76 7.84 14.57
CA LEU A 69 -16.30 6.76 13.69
C LEU A 69 -17.20 6.67 12.46
N ILE A 70 -16.61 6.83 11.28
CA ILE A 70 -17.30 6.70 9.99
C ILE A 70 -17.23 5.26 9.48
N GLY A 71 -16.11 4.57 9.73
CA GLY A 71 -15.92 3.21 9.26
C GLY A 71 -14.51 2.68 9.44
N TYR A 72 -14.26 1.53 8.83
CA TYR A 72 -12.98 0.82 8.88
C TYR A 72 -12.47 0.55 7.47
N ALA A 73 -11.17 0.69 7.26
CA ALA A 73 -10.51 0.28 6.04
C ALA A 73 -9.42 -0.76 6.34
N PHE A 74 -9.22 -1.69 5.43
CA PHE A 74 -8.18 -2.72 5.54
C PHE A 74 -7.71 -3.14 4.15
N THR A 75 -6.47 -3.64 4.08
CA THR A 75 -5.93 -4.13 2.83
C THR A 75 -6.27 -5.61 2.60
N GLY A 76 -6.54 -5.96 1.36
CA GLY A 76 -6.75 -7.32 0.87
C GLY A 76 -5.80 -7.60 -0.30
N ASN A 77 -5.34 -8.84 -0.40
CA ASN A 77 -4.46 -9.28 -1.48
C ASN A 77 -5.03 -10.54 -2.13
N GLY A 78 -5.04 -10.57 -3.46
CA GLY A 78 -5.55 -11.72 -4.24
C GLY A 78 -4.85 -11.88 -5.59
N PRO A 79 -4.96 -13.07 -6.22
CA PRO A 79 -4.39 -13.30 -7.55
C PRO A 79 -5.20 -12.55 -8.63
N GLY A 80 -4.50 -11.80 -9.47
CA GLY A 80 -4.98 -11.23 -10.73
C GLY A 80 -4.47 -12.01 -11.94
N TYR A 81 -4.61 -11.42 -13.14
CA TYR A 81 -4.21 -12.09 -14.39
C TYR A 81 -2.68 -12.15 -14.58
N GLN A 82 -1.98 -11.03 -14.35
CA GLN A 82 -0.52 -10.91 -14.52
C GLN A 82 0.27 -10.87 -13.20
N GLY A 83 -0.42 -10.85 -12.06
CA GLY A 83 0.22 -10.84 -10.75
C GLY A 83 -0.79 -10.65 -9.62
N SER A 84 -0.31 -10.44 -8.39
CA SER A 84 -1.16 -10.11 -7.26
C SER A 84 -1.72 -8.69 -7.37
N ILE A 85 -2.95 -8.51 -6.91
CA ILE A 85 -3.60 -7.21 -6.76
C ILE A 85 -3.75 -6.93 -5.27
N GLU A 86 -3.22 -5.80 -4.82
CA GLU A 86 -3.44 -5.25 -3.49
C GLU A 86 -4.55 -4.20 -3.58
N VAL A 87 -5.61 -4.38 -2.78
CA VAL A 87 -6.76 -3.48 -2.71
C VAL A 87 -6.95 -2.97 -1.30
N MET A 88 -7.41 -1.73 -1.18
CA MET A 88 -7.97 -1.17 0.04
C MET A 88 -9.48 -1.32 -0.01
N ILE A 89 -10.09 -1.85 1.06
CA ILE A 89 -11.54 -1.98 1.19
C ILE A 89 -11.99 -1.14 2.37
N GLY A 90 -12.97 -0.26 2.15
CA GLY A 90 -13.67 0.49 3.19
C GLY A 90 -15.01 -0.16 3.52
N VAL A 91 -15.34 -0.23 4.80
CA VAL A 91 -16.63 -0.68 5.32
C VAL A 91 -17.16 0.35 6.32
N ASP A 92 -18.47 0.47 6.41
CA ASP A 92 -19.15 1.38 7.32
C ASP A 92 -18.93 1.00 8.80
N SER A 93 -19.31 1.90 9.71
CA SER A 93 -19.15 1.71 11.15
C SER A 93 -19.90 0.50 11.71
N GLU A 94 -21.00 0.07 11.06
CA GLU A 94 -21.82 -1.08 11.46
C GLU A 94 -21.37 -2.39 10.80
N LEU A 95 -20.36 -2.35 9.90
CA LEU A 95 -19.84 -3.49 9.16
C LEU A 95 -20.88 -4.19 8.27
N GLU A 96 -21.91 -3.46 7.81
CA GLU A 96 -22.98 -3.98 6.97
C GLU A 96 -22.73 -3.71 5.48
N LYS A 97 -21.99 -2.64 5.16
CA LYS A 97 -21.84 -2.13 3.80
C LYS A 97 -20.40 -1.74 3.49
N THR A 98 -19.95 -2.17 2.32
CA THR A 98 -18.71 -1.67 1.71
C THR A 98 -18.94 -0.23 1.24
N THR A 99 -18.13 0.70 1.73
CA THR A 99 -18.20 2.13 1.38
C THR A 99 -17.40 2.47 0.14
N GLY A 100 -16.33 1.70 -0.13
CA GLY A 100 -15.49 1.87 -1.32
C GLY A 100 -14.42 0.79 -1.44
N ILE A 101 -13.85 0.67 -2.63
CA ILE A 101 -12.71 -0.20 -2.93
C ILE A 101 -11.75 0.60 -3.81
N GLU A 102 -10.46 0.60 -3.46
CA GLU A 102 -9.41 1.27 -4.23
C GLU A 102 -8.25 0.31 -4.48
N VAL A 103 -7.66 0.35 -5.68
CA VAL A 103 -6.53 -0.52 -6.05
C VAL A 103 -5.22 0.17 -5.66
N LEU A 104 -4.46 -0.43 -4.74
CA LEU A 104 -3.18 0.12 -4.27
C LEU A 104 -2.02 -0.28 -5.17
N GLU A 105 -2.02 -1.54 -5.59
CA GLU A 105 -0.97 -2.12 -6.42
C GLU A 105 -1.58 -3.19 -7.33
N SER A 106 -1.23 -3.13 -8.61
CA SER A 106 -1.58 -4.15 -9.58
C SER A 106 -0.41 -4.33 -10.53
N VAL A 107 -0.09 -5.58 -10.83
CA VAL A 107 0.79 -5.92 -11.94
C VAL A 107 -0.07 -5.99 -13.20
N GLU A 108 0.00 -4.93 -14.00
CA GLU A 108 -0.52 -4.91 -15.38
C GLU A 108 0.39 -5.62 -16.38
#